data_AF-A0A1H8B0V9-F1
#
_entry.id   AF-A0A1H8B0V9-F1
#
_cell.length_a   1.000
_cell.length_b   1.000
_cell.length_c   1.000
_cell.angle_alpha   90.00
_cell.angle_beta   90.00
_cell.angle_gamma   90.00
#
_symmetry.space_group_name_H-M   'P 1'
#
loop_
_entity.id
_entity.type
_entity.pdbx_description
1 polymer ?
#
loop_
_entity_poly.entity_id
_entity_poly.type
_entity_poly.pdbx_seq_one_letter_code
_entity_poly.pdbx_strand_id
1 'polypeptide(L)'
;MIIFDEPTEFQMTLLIQTPPHSEPLISDNVLKYLIPACVSLFVFGLGIFATWFKLNLERRRQYRQLKALFYTWVPNLSAPVEAFALSCSDLSARLIASERLAAEAFGFLSLNTDKLAAIDIHQLVKAFIYNSTGEEASNNEQLFYLTSNLDYLHRLGPEIEAKYQEHYAKANNLMNDWNTAFMTLTKNTTALFSELTIKSQQRQTLENQLRDNAAAWLLISAQNPQNTTLIYNNLITPNTTALNQYFQTAPSQDTQVNDLMAAISVISVIYMQWRTSHEGYATVFNNYAGKLRDTYKRLQAAVDHFQTNTAIKPICD
;
A
#
# COMPACT_ATOMS: atom_id res chain seq x y z
N MET A 1 -46.21 135.01 25.83
CA MET A 1 -45.78 134.38 24.57
C MET A 1 -46.31 132.95 24.62
N ILE A 2 -47.28 132.66 23.76
CA ILE A 2 -47.97 131.39 23.64
C ILE A 2 -47.01 130.36 23.02
N ILE A 3 -47.06 129.10 23.47
CA ILE A 3 -47.19 127.86 22.67
C ILE A 3 -47.55 126.72 23.65
N PHE A 4 -48.68 126.05 23.36
CA PHE A 4 -49.11 124.76 23.91
C PHE A 4 -48.52 123.63 23.05
N ASP A 5 -48.19 122.47 23.61
CA ASP A 5 -48.89 121.21 23.24
C ASP A 5 -48.47 119.98 24.08
N GLU A 6 -49.55 119.25 24.44
CA GLU A 6 -49.85 117.87 24.86
C GLU A 6 -48.85 116.84 25.48
N PRO A 7 -49.37 115.89 26.31
CA PRO A 7 -48.62 114.80 26.95
C PRO A 7 -48.78 113.43 26.26
N THR A 8 -47.84 112.50 26.45
CA THR A 8 -48.00 111.07 26.10
C THR A 8 -47.38 110.11 27.10
N GLU A 9 -48.20 109.08 27.37
CA GLU A 9 -48.05 107.80 28.08
C GLU A 9 -46.65 107.23 28.37
N PHE A 10 -46.48 106.69 29.59
CA PHE A 10 -45.41 105.75 29.92
C PHE A 10 -45.99 104.37 30.24
N GLN A 11 -45.66 103.37 29.41
CA GLN A 11 -45.94 101.96 29.64
C GLN A 11 -44.80 101.22 30.36
N MET A 12 -45.24 100.18 31.06
CA MET A 12 -44.59 99.21 31.95
C MET A 12 -43.39 98.46 31.35
N THR A 13 -42.42 98.04 32.17
CA THR A 13 -41.65 96.81 31.90
C THR A 13 -41.26 96.09 33.19
N LEU A 14 -41.75 94.84 33.30
CA LEU A 14 -41.51 93.87 34.37
C LEU A 14 -40.09 93.30 34.28
N LEU A 15 -39.38 93.21 35.41
CA LEU A 15 -38.14 92.44 35.57
C LEU A 15 -38.38 91.34 36.62
N ILE A 16 -38.68 90.13 36.14
CA ILE A 16 -38.64 88.91 36.95
C ILE A 16 -37.32 88.21 36.64
N GLN A 17 -36.40 88.17 37.61
CA GLN A 17 -35.20 87.34 37.55
C GLN A 17 -35.57 85.89 37.91
N THR A 18 -35.40 84.96 36.96
CA THR A 18 -35.39 83.52 37.21
C THR A 18 -33.99 83.05 37.61
N PRO A 19 -33.82 82.12 38.56
CA PRO A 19 -32.51 81.53 38.88
C PRO A 19 -32.06 80.56 37.77
N PRO A 20 -30.75 80.29 37.62
CA PRO A 20 -30.22 79.52 36.51
C PRO A 20 -30.61 78.05 36.61
N HIS A 21 -31.06 77.47 35.49
CA HIS A 21 -31.27 76.04 35.32
C HIS A 21 -29.95 75.29 35.49
N SER A 22 -29.95 74.29 36.36
CA SER A 22 -28.92 73.24 36.41
C SER A 22 -28.92 72.47 35.08
N GLU A 23 -27.80 72.51 34.35
CA GLU A 23 -27.56 71.61 33.21
C GLU A 23 -27.61 70.15 33.66
N PRO A 24 -28.28 69.24 32.93
CA PRO A 24 -28.20 67.81 33.20
C PRO A 24 -26.79 67.29 32.88
N LEU A 25 -26.25 66.47 33.78
CA LEU A 25 -24.87 65.98 33.87
C LEU A 25 -24.36 65.12 32.68
N ILE A 26 -25.13 64.99 31.59
CA ILE A 26 -24.72 64.24 30.39
C ILE A 26 -25.11 65.08 29.17
N SER A 27 -24.13 65.69 28.53
CA SER A 27 -24.38 66.53 27.34
C SER A 27 -25.01 65.69 26.21
N ASP A 28 -26.10 66.17 25.62
CA ASP A 28 -26.77 65.58 24.43
C ASP A 28 -25.81 65.26 23.28
N ASN A 29 -24.67 65.96 23.21
CA ASN A 29 -23.61 65.73 22.24
C ASN A 29 -22.95 64.35 22.40
N VAL A 30 -22.78 63.85 23.63
CA VAL A 30 -22.18 62.52 23.87
C VAL A 30 -23.14 61.42 23.41
N LEU A 31 -24.43 61.54 23.71
CA LEU A 31 -25.44 60.55 23.33
C LEU A 31 -25.58 60.43 21.80
N LYS A 32 -25.48 61.56 21.09
CA LYS A 32 -25.60 61.66 19.63
C LYS A 32 -24.49 60.94 18.87
N TYR A 33 -23.28 60.84 19.43
CA TYR A 33 -22.17 60.11 18.83
C TYR A 33 -22.03 58.68 19.37
N LEU A 34 -22.44 58.44 20.63
CA LEU A 34 -22.26 57.15 21.29
C LEU A 34 -23.28 56.10 20.82
N ILE A 35 -24.54 56.49 20.56
CA ILE A 35 -25.56 55.56 20.04
C ILE A 35 -25.19 55.01 18.64
N PRO A 36 -24.86 55.85 17.63
CA PRO A 36 -24.44 55.33 16.32
C PRO A 36 -23.15 54.51 16.38
N ALA A 37 -22.19 54.89 17.23
CA ALA A 37 -20.97 54.13 17.44
C ALA A 37 -21.28 52.73 18.01
N CYS A 38 -22.11 52.62 19.05
CA CYS A 38 -22.55 51.35 19.62
C CYS A 38 -23.31 50.49 18.59
N VAL A 39 -24.21 51.09 17.80
CA VAL A 39 -24.95 50.39 16.74
C VAL A 39 -23.99 49.88 15.66
N SER A 40 -23.03 50.69 15.22
CA SER A 40 -22.05 50.28 14.21
C SER A 40 -21.12 49.16 14.70
N LEU A 41 -20.66 49.23 15.95
CA LEU A 41 -19.89 48.16 16.61
C LEU A 41 -20.72 46.88 16.75
N PHE A 42 -22.01 46.99 17.07
CA PHE A 42 -22.91 45.85 17.17
C PHE A 42 -23.15 45.19 15.82
N VAL A 43 -23.42 45.97 14.77
CA VAL A 43 -23.57 45.46 13.39
C VAL A 43 -22.27 44.81 12.89
N PHE A 44 -21.13 45.41 13.20
CA PHE A 44 -19.82 44.84 12.90
C PHE A 44 -19.57 43.52 13.65
N GLY A 45 -19.90 43.48 14.94
CA GLY A 45 -19.83 42.28 15.77
C GLY A 45 -20.73 41.15 15.25
N LEU A 46 -21.96 41.48 14.81
CA LEU A 46 -22.86 40.54 14.14
C LEU A 46 -22.30 40.04 12.81
N GLY A 47 -21.66 40.92 12.02
CA GLY A 47 -21.00 40.54 10.77
C GLY A 47 -19.85 39.56 10.98
N ILE A 48 -19.00 39.81 11.98
CA ILE A 48 -17.94 38.89 12.39
C ILE A 48 -18.54 37.58 12.87
N PHE A 49 -19.55 37.63 13.74
CA PHE A 49 -20.21 36.45 14.27
C PHE A 49 -20.87 35.59 13.17
N ALA A 50 -21.57 36.21 12.22
CA ALA A 50 -22.19 35.51 11.10
C ALA A 50 -21.15 34.86 10.19
N THR A 51 -20.05 35.55 9.92
CA THR A 51 -18.94 35.02 9.11
C THR A 51 -18.26 33.86 9.82
N TRP A 52 -17.96 34.01 11.12
CA TRP A 52 -17.41 32.96 11.97
C TRP A 52 -18.34 31.74 12.02
N PHE A 53 -19.63 31.95 12.23
CA PHE A 53 -20.64 30.89 12.31
C PHE A 53 -20.76 30.13 10.99
N LYS A 54 -20.82 30.84 9.86
CA LYS A 54 -20.84 30.23 8.52
C LYS A 54 -19.59 29.38 8.25
N LEU A 55 -18.40 29.93 8.52
CA LEU A 55 -17.14 29.20 8.38
C LEU A 55 -17.10 27.94 9.26
N ASN A 56 -17.61 28.03 10.49
CA ASN A 56 -17.61 26.89 11.42
C ASN A 56 -18.59 25.79 10.97
N LEU A 57 -19.76 26.17 10.44
CA LEU A 57 -20.72 25.24 9.84
C LEU A 57 -20.16 24.53 8.61
N GLU A 58 -19.50 25.26 7.70
CA GLU A 58 -18.86 24.70 6.51
C GLU A 58 -17.77 23.69 6.88
N ARG A 59 -16.89 24.02 7.84
CA ARG A 59 -15.87 23.09 8.34
C ARG A 59 -16.48 21.83 8.95
N ARG A 60 -17.53 21.97 9.77
CA ARG A 60 -18.24 20.80 10.34
C ARG A 60 -18.89 19.93 9.28
N ARG A 61 -19.40 20.53 8.20
CA ARG A 61 -19.92 19.77 7.05
C ARG A 61 -18.80 19.00 6.36
N GLN A 62 -17.64 19.61 6.15
CA GLN A 62 -16.46 18.94 5.59
C GLN A 62 -16.00 17.77 6.46
N TYR A 63 -15.91 17.93 7.79
CA TYR A 63 -15.52 16.83 8.68
C TYR A 63 -16.55 15.68 8.69
N ARG A 64 -17.85 16.00 8.61
CA ARG A 64 -18.91 15.00 8.43
C ARG A 64 -18.74 14.20 7.15
N GLN A 65 -18.49 14.90 6.04
CA GLN A 65 -18.25 14.29 4.75
C GLN A 65 -17.00 13.41 4.78
N LEU A 66 -15.93 13.85 5.45
CA LEU A 66 -14.70 13.08 5.61
C LEU A 66 -14.94 11.79 6.40
N LYS A 67 -15.63 11.85 7.54
CA LYS A 67 -16.01 10.65 8.30
C LYS A 67 -16.87 9.70 7.46
N ALA A 68 -17.91 10.23 6.81
CA ALA A 68 -18.81 9.43 5.97
C ALA A 68 -18.08 8.74 4.81
N LEU A 69 -17.08 9.40 4.22
CA LEU A 69 -16.23 8.83 3.19
C LEU A 69 -15.48 7.59 3.71
N PHE A 70 -14.81 7.67 4.87
CA PHE A 70 -14.14 6.51 5.48
C PHE A 70 -15.12 5.40 5.87
N TYR A 71 -16.27 5.78 6.45
CA TYR A 71 -17.31 4.83 6.87
C TYR A 71 -17.93 4.07 5.71
N THR A 72 -17.94 4.66 4.52
CA THR A 72 -18.44 4.01 3.31
C THR A 72 -17.35 3.22 2.62
N TRP A 73 -16.14 3.79 2.51
CA TRP A 73 -15.11 3.23 1.67
C TRP A 73 -14.37 2.06 2.32
N VAL A 74 -14.06 2.14 3.63
CA VAL A 74 -13.31 1.08 4.31
C VAL A 74 -14.06 -0.24 4.25
N PRO A 75 -15.37 -0.33 4.55
CA PRO A 75 -16.10 -1.59 4.38
C PRO A 75 -16.10 -2.11 2.93
N ASN A 76 -16.12 -1.21 1.94
CA ASN A 76 -16.08 -1.56 0.53
C ASN A 76 -14.70 -2.09 0.07
N LEU A 77 -13.65 -1.96 0.89
CA LEU A 77 -12.36 -2.60 0.62
C LEU A 77 -12.33 -4.10 0.90
N SER A 78 -13.29 -4.63 1.66
CA SER A 78 -13.28 -6.04 2.08
C SER A 78 -13.05 -7.00 0.90
N ALA A 79 -13.89 -6.86 -0.14
CA ALA A 79 -13.86 -7.72 -1.31
C ALA A 79 -12.55 -7.57 -2.14
N PRO A 80 -12.10 -6.36 -2.54
CA PRO A 80 -10.85 -6.25 -3.30
C PRO A 80 -9.62 -6.66 -2.50
N VAL A 81 -9.56 -6.41 -1.19
CA VAL A 81 -8.46 -6.87 -0.33
C VAL A 81 -8.44 -8.40 -0.27
N GLU A 82 -9.58 -9.04 -0.05
CA GLU A 82 -9.66 -10.50 0.01
C GLU A 82 -9.32 -11.13 -1.35
N ALA A 83 -9.81 -10.56 -2.45
CA ALA A 83 -9.45 -11.02 -3.80
C ALA A 83 -7.94 -10.93 -4.04
N PHE A 84 -7.29 -9.86 -3.58
CA PHE A 84 -5.85 -9.71 -3.74
C PHE A 84 -5.04 -10.66 -2.84
N ALA A 85 -5.50 -10.86 -1.60
CA ALA A 85 -4.93 -11.86 -0.70
C ALA A 85 -5.07 -13.28 -1.28
N LEU A 86 -6.22 -13.62 -1.87
CA LEU A 86 -6.43 -14.89 -2.55
C LEU A 86 -5.51 -15.04 -3.76
N SER A 87 -5.31 -14.00 -4.57
CA SER A 87 -4.34 -14.03 -5.68
C SER A 87 -2.91 -14.32 -5.20
N CYS A 88 -2.50 -13.73 -4.07
CA CYS A 88 -1.20 -14.01 -3.45
C CYS A 88 -1.11 -15.46 -2.94
N SER A 89 -2.14 -15.96 -2.25
CA SER A 89 -2.19 -17.34 -1.78
C SER A 89 -2.21 -18.36 -2.94
N ASP A 90 -2.93 -18.07 -4.03
CA ASP A 90 -2.95 -18.90 -5.23
C ASP A 90 -1.56 -18.99 -5.88
N LEU A 91 -0.89 -17.84 -6.07
CA LEU A 91 0.48 -17.84 -6.57
C LEU A 91 1.41 -18.65 -5.67
N SER A 92 1.32 -18.47 -4.35
CA SER A 92 2.10 -19.27 -3.40
C SER A 92 1.88 -20.77 -3.59
N ALA A 93 0.62 -21.21 -3.70
CA ALA A 93 0.30 -22.63 -3.89
C ALA A 93 0.84 -23.16 -5.23
N ARG A 94 0.69 -22.38 -6.30
CA ARG A 94 1.22 -22.74 -7.62
C ARG A 94 2.75 -22.79 -7.65
N LEU A 95 3.44 -21.89 -6.97
CA LEU A 95 4.91 -21.92 -6.87
C LEU A 95 5.41 -23.18 -6.14
N ILE A 96 4.70 -23.64 -5.10
CA ILE A 96 5.02 -24.89 -4.38
C ILE A 96 4.78 -26.12 -5.28
N ALA A 97 3.70 -26.11 -6.04
CA ALA A 97 3.31 -27.21 -6.90
C ALA A 97 4.01 -27.19 -8.28
N SER A 98 4.71 -26.11 -8.63
CA SER A 98 5.26 -25.95 -9.98
C SER A 98 6.37 -26.96 -10.23
N GLU A 99 6.25 -27.66 -11.35
CA GLU A 99 7.26 -28.57 -11.86
C GLU A 99 8.06 -27.94 -13.00
N ARG A 100 7.87 -26.63 -13.22
CA ARG A 100 8.43 -25.88 -14.35
C ARG A 100 9.34 -24.77 -13.84
N LEU A 101 10.43 -24.58 -14.56
CA LEU A 101 11.41 -23.52 -14.26
C LEU A 101 10.90 -22.10 -14.54
N ALA A 102 9.88 -21.99 -15.39
CA ALA A 102 9.32 -20.70 -15.82
C ALA A 102 8.57 -20.01 -14.68
N ALA A 103 8.49 -18.68 -14.76
CA ALA A 103 7.68 -17.90 -13.83
C ALA A 103 6.19 -18.26 -13.94
N GLU A 104 5.53 -18.36 -12.79
CA GLU A 104 4.08 -18.50 -12.71
C GLU A 104 3.40 -17.14 -12.96
N ALA A 105 2.29 -17.14 -13.69
CA ALA A 105 1.52 -15.92 -13.94
C ALA A 105 0.90 -15.38 -12.64
N PHE A 106 0.81 -14.06 -12.48
CA PHE A 106 0.20 -13.43 -11.31
C PHE A 106 -0.91 -12.45 -11.69
N GLY A 107 -2.03 -12.52 -10.96
CA GLY A 107 -3.18 -11.64 -11.15
C GLY A 107 -3.06 -10.41 -10.26
N PHE A 108 -2.54 -9.31 -10.81
CA PHE A 108 -2.48 -8.03 -10.12
C PHE A 108 -3.87 -7.42 -9.91
N LEU A 109 -4.11 -6.89 -8.71
CA LEU A 109 -5.34 -6.23 -8.32
C LEU A 109 -5.01 -4.87 -7.68
N SER A 110 -5.70 -3.82 -8.13
CA SER A 110 -5.60 -2.49 -7.51
C SER A 110 -6.60 -2.36 -6.38
N LEU A 111 -6.12 -1.93 -5.21
CA LEU A 111 -6.96 -1.62 -4.05
C LEU A 111 -7.53 -0.18 -4.09
N ASN A 112 -7.08 0.66 -5.02
CA ASN A 112 -7.54 2.05 -5.21
C ASN A 112 -7.54 2.89 -3.92
N THR A 113 -6.52 2.74 -3.09
CA THR A 113 -6.40 3.41 -1.78
C THR A 113 -5.85 4.84 -1.85
N ASP A 114 -5.34 5.24 -3.01
CA ASP A 114 -4.57 6.47 -3.24
C ASP A 114 -5.30 7.73 -2.77
N LYS A 115 -6.61 7.81 -3.06
CA LYS A 115 -7.42 9.00 -2.72
C LYS A 115 -7.57 9.20 -1.22
N LEU A 116 -7.58 8.12 -0.45
CA LEU A 116 -7.69 8.21 1.00
C LEU A 116 -6.32 8.40 1.65
N ALA A 117 -5.30 7.71 1.13
CA ALA A 117 -3.92 7.89 1.58
C ALA A 117 -3.43 9.34 1.36
N ALA A 118 -3.97 10.04 0.36
CA ALA A 118 -3.67 11.45 0.08
C ALA A 118 -4.31 12.47 1.04
N ILE A 119 -5.20 12.05 1.96
CA ILE A 119 -5.87 12.97 2.89
C ILE A 119 -4.89 13.38 3.99
N ASP A 120 -4.74 14.69 4.18
CA ASP A 120 -3.85 15.27 5.19
C ASP A 120 -4.22 14.83 6.61
N ILE A 121 -3.23 14.40 7.39
CA ILE A 121 -3.41 13.93 8.76
C ILE A 121 -4.03 14.99 9.68
N HIS A 122 -3.76 16.28 9.46
CA HIS A 122 -4.38 17.39 10.20
C HIS A 122 -5.89 17.45 9.97
N GLN A 123 -6.35 17.16 8.74
CA GLN A 123 -7.78 17.07 8.45
C GLN A 123 -8.41 15.88 9.16
N LEU A 124 -7.69 14.76 9.22
CA LEU A 124 -8.12 13.57 9.94
C LEU A 124 -8.19 13.79 11.46
N VAL A 125 -7.17 14.41 12.07
CA VAL A 125 -7.17 14.78 13.50
C VAL A 125 -8.35 15.70 13.82
N LYS A 126 -8.59 16.72 13.00
CA LYS A 126 -9.75 17.61 13.20
C LYS A 126 -11.09 16.87 13.09
N ALA A 127 -11.22 15.95 12.15
CA ALA A 127 -12.44 15.18 11.98
C ALA A 127 -12.63 14.17 13.12
N PHE A 128 -11.62 13.36 13.42
CA PHE A 128 -11.72 12.17 14.26
C PHE A 128 -11.32 12.37 15.73
N ILE A 129 -10.62 13.45 16.08
CA ILE A 129 -10.26 13.77 17.47
C ILE A 129 -11.05 15.00 17.95
N TYR A 130 -10.75 16.18 17.41
CA TYR A 130 -11.25 17.45 17.97
C TYR A 130 -12.76 17.63 17.86
N ASN A 131 -13.36 17.13 16.76
CA ASN A 131 -14.81 17.20 16.55
C ASN A 131 -15.51 15.86 16.81
N SER A 132 -14.93 15.01 17.66
CA SER A 132 -15.48 13.71 18.04
C SER A 132 -15.80 13.68 19.54
N THR A 133 -16.86 12.98 19.94
CA THR A 133 -17.05 12.58 21.35
C THR A 133 -16.20 11.33 21.64
N GLY A 134 -15.93 11.06 22.92
CA GLY A 134 -15.13 9.91 23.35
C GLY A 134 -13.83 10.32 24.03
N GLU A 135 -13.13 9.32 24.58
CA GLU A 135 -11.86 9.52 25.26
C GLU A 135 -10.75 9.84 24.24
N GLU A 136 -10.05 10.96 24.44
CA GLU A 136 -9.04 11.45 23.50
C GLU A 136 -7.89 10.46 23.29
N ALA A 137 -7.44 9.76 24.34
CA ALA A 137 -6.39 8.75 24.25
C ALA A 137 -6.79 7.59 23.34
N SER A 138 -8.00 7.05 23.53
CA SER A 138 -8.54 5.97 22.69
C SER A 138 -8.73 6.43 21.25
N ASN A 139 -9.28 7.63 21.04
CA ASN A 139 -9.48 8.18 19.69
C ASN A 139 -8.14 8.42 18.98
N ASN A 140 -7.10 8.87 19.69
CA ASN A 140 -5.75 9.03 19.13
C ASN A 140 -5.15 7.71 18.68
N GLU A 141 -5.29 6.65 19.49
CA GLU A 141 -4.82 5.31 19.13
C GLU A 141 -5.53 4.78 17.88
N GLN A 142 -6.86 4.92 17.82
CA GLN A 142 -7.64 4.45 16.68
C GLN A 142 -7.39 5.27 15.42
N LEU A 143 -7.13 6.57 15.54
CA LEU A 143 -6.72 7.40 14.42
C LEU A 143 -5.34 6.99 13.88
N PHE A 144 -4.42 6.64 14.77
CA PHE A 144 -3.13 6.09 14.39
C PHE A 144 -3.32 4.77 13.63
N TYR A 145 -4.15 3.85 14.10
CA TYR A 145 -4.44 2.61 13.37
C TYR A 145 -5.11 2.88 12.03
N LEU A 146 -6.07 3.81 11.95
CA LEU A 146 -6.74 4.17 10.70
C LEU A 146 -5.74 4.66 9.65
N THR A 147 -4.88 5.60 10.03
CA THR A 147 -3.92 6.25 9.12
C THR A 147 -2.77 5.32 8.74
N SER A 148 -2.16 4.64 9.72
CA SER A 148 -1.02 3.76 9.48
C SER A 148 -1.41 2.51 8.67
N ASN A 149 -2.55 1.88 8.94
CA ASN A 149 -2.98 0.71 8.18
C ASN A 149 -3.43 1.08 6.76
N LEU A 150 -4.01 2.27 6.56
CA LEU A 150 -4.36 2.74 5.22
C LEU A 150 -3.12 3.04 4.37
N ASP A 151 -2.14 3.76 4.92
CA ASP A 151 -0.85 4.02 4.25
C ASP A 151 -0.11 2.70 3.97
N TYR A 152 -0.12 1.77 4.93
CA TYR A 152 0.48 0.46 4.73
C TYR A 152 -0.22 -0.34 3.62
N LEU A 153 -1.56 -0.36 3.60
CA LEU A 153 -2.34 -1.02 2.55
C LEU A 153 -2.08 -0.41 1.17
N HIS A 154 -1.91 0.92 1.10
CA HIS A 154 -1.52 1.61 -0.13
C HIS A 154 -0.13 1.20 -0.63
N ARG A 155 0.84 1.03 0.26
CA ARG A 155 2.21 0.61 -0.10
C ARG A 155 2.34 -0.87 -0.44
N LEU A 156 1.48 -1.72 0.12
CA LEU A 156 1.54 -3.17 -0.11
C LEU A 156 1.35 -3.53 -1.59
N GLY A 157 0.50 -2.84 -2.34
CA GLY A 157 0.29 -3.11 -3.77
C GLY A 157 1.58 -3.02 -4.59
N PRO A 158 2.23 -1.84 -4.62
CA PRO A 158 3.53 -1.67 -5.28
C PRO A 158 4.64 -2.59 -4.74
N GLU A 159 4.63 -2.89 -3.44
CA GLU A 159 5.62 -3.80 -2.84
C GLU A 159 5.46 -5.24 -3.38
N ILE A 160 4.23 -5.73 -3.46
CA ILE A 160 3.89 -7.05 -4.03
C ILE A 160 4.28 -7.09 -5.51
N GLU A 161 4.02 -6.03 -6.26
CA GLU A 161 4.43 -5.91 -7.67
C GLU A 161 5.93 -5.96 -7.84
N ALA A 162 6.68 -5.16 -7.09
CA ALA A 162 8.14 -5.19 -7.13
C ALA A 162 8.68 -6.59 -6.82
N LYS A 163 8.13 -7.27 -5.81
CA LYS A 163 8.54 -8.64 -5.46
C LYS A 163 8.19 -9.67 -6.51
N TYR A 164 7.07 -9.52 -7.20
CA TYR A 164 6.75 -10.36 -8.35
C TYR A 164 7.72 -10.15 -9.50
N GLN A 165 8.09 -8.90 -9.81
CA GLN A 165 9.07 -8.63 -10.87
C GLN A 165 10.45 -9.21 -10.55
N GLU A 166 10.88 -9.16 -9.28
CA GLU A 166 12.10 -9.85 -8.83
C GLU A 166 12.02 -11.37 -9.08
N HIS A 167 10.91 -12.00 -8.70
CA HIS A 167 10.68 -13.43 -8.94
C HIS A 167 10.71 -13.76 -10.43
N TYR A 168 9.97 -13.01 -11.24
CA TYR A 168 9.85 -13.19 -12.69
C TYR A 168 11.21 -13.11 -13.38
N ALA A 169 11.99 -12.07 -13.07
CA ALA A 169 13.34 -11.90 -13.59
C ALA A 169 14.26 -13.06 -13.19
N LYS A 170 14.20 -13.49 -11.92
CA LYS A 170 15.03 -14.59 -11.43
C LYS A 170 14.68 -15.92 -12.08
N ALA A 171 13.39 -16.23 -12.26
CA ALA A 171 12.94 -17.44 -12.94
C ALA A 171 13.40 -17.46 -14.41
N ASN A 172 13.31 -16.32 -15.10
CA ASN A 172 13.81 -16.20 -16.49
C ASN A 172 15.32 -16.38 -16.60
N ASN A 173 16.09 -15.80 -15.68
CA ASN A 173 17.54 -15.99 -15.64
C ASN A 173 17.89 -17.47 -15.44
N LEU A 174 17.26 -18.12 -14.45
CA LEU A 174 17.48 -19.54 -14.20
C LEU A 174 17.07 -20.41 -15.41
N MET A 175 16.02 -20.04 -16.14
CA MET A 175 15.61 -20.74 -17.36
C MET A 175 16.67 -20.60 -18.47
N ASN A 176 17.25 -19.41 -18.64
CA ASN A 176 18.32 -19.20 -19.61
C ASN A 176 19.60 -19.98 -19.23
N ASP A 177 19.96 -19.97 -17.95
CA ASP A 177 21.09 -20.72 -17.42
C ASP A 177 20.87 -22.22 -17.59
N TRP A 178 19.66 -22.70 -17.31
CA TRP A 178 19.25 -24.08 -17.52
C TRP A 178 19.42 -24.49 -18.99
N ASN A 179 18.86 -23.71 -19.91
CA ASN A 179 18.97 -23.99 -21.35
C ASN A 179 20.43 -24.02 -21.81
N THR A 180 21.26 -23.09 -21.34
CA THR A 180 22.70 -23.04 -21.67
C THR A 180 23.44 -24.27 -21.12
N ALA A 181 23.16 -24.65 -19.89
CA ALA A 181 23.75 -25.83 -19.26
C ALA A 181 23.31 -27.12 -19.97
N PHE A 182 22.03 -27.23 -20.37
CA PHE A 182 21.53 -28.35 -21.17
C PHE A 182 22.18 -28.45 -22.54
N MET A 183 22.35 -27.33 -23.24
CA MET A 183 23.08 -27.32 -24.53
C MET A 183 24.52 -27.81 -24.36
N THR A 184 25.17 -27.42 -23.26
CA THR A 184 26.53 -27.88 -22.92
C THR A 184 26.55 -29.37 -22.61
N LEU A 185 25.59 -29.87 -21.84
CA LEU A 185 25.40 -31.30 -21.56
C LEU A 185 25.25 -32.09 -22.87
N THR A 186 24.38 -31.64 -23.78
CA THR A 186 24.15 -32.29 -25.08
C THR A 186 25.44 -32.32 -25.90
N LYS A 187 26.15 -31.20 -26.01
CA LYS A 187 27.43 -31.11 -26.73
C LYS A 187 28.46 -32.10 -26.16
N ASN A 188 28.63 -32.14 -24.85
CA ASN A 188 29.59 -33.02 -24.19
C ASN A 188 29.21 -34.50 -24.37
N THR A 189 27.92 -34.81 -24.30
CA THR A 189 27.38 -36.16 -24.56
C THR A 189 27.64 -36.61 -26.00
N THR A 190 27.40 -35.73 -26.99
CA THR A 190 27.69 -36.04 -28.39
C THR A 190 29.19 -36.26 -28.63
N ALA A 191 30.04 -35.42 -28.04
CA ALA A 191 31.49 -35.58 -28.12
C ALA A 191 31.94 -36.95 -27.56
N LEU A 192 31.44 -37.30 -26.37
CA LEU A 192 31.69 -38.59 -25.70
C LEU A 192 31.39 -39.78 -26.61
N PHE A 193 30.24 -39.76 -27.28
CA PHE A 193 29.76 -40.85 -28.13
C PHE A 193 30.40 -40.89 -29.52
N SER A 194 30.92 -39.77 -30.01
CA SER A 194 31.56 -39.67 -31.34
C SER A 194 32.98 -40.23 -31.39
N GLU A 195 33.56 -40.56 -30.24
CA GLU A 195 34.93 -41.05 -30.16
C GLU A 195 35.08 -42.46 -30.77
N LEU A 196 35.98 -42.59 -31.75
CA LEU A 196 36.24 -43.82 -32.52
C LEU A 196 37.43 -44.64 -32.00
N THR A 197 38.03 -44.25 -30.87
CA THR A 197 39.18 -44.94 -30.27
C THR A 197 38.76 -46.24 -29.57
N ILE A 198 39.72 -47.14 -29.32
CA ILE A 198 39.47 -48.36 -28.53
C ILE A 198 39.19 -47.94 -27.08
N LYS A 199 37.94 -48.12 -26.66
CA LYS A 199 37.47 -47.73 -25.32
C LYS A 199 37.70 -48.85 -24.32
N SER A 200 38.08 -48.50 -23.08
CA SER A 200 38.11 -49.45 -21.96
C SER A 200 36.72 -50.04 -21.70
N GLN A 201 36.66 -51.23 -21.10
CA GLN A 201 35.37 -51.87 -20.76
C GLN A 201 34.53 -50.97 -19.84
N GLN A 202 35.17 -50.29 -18.88
CA GLN A 202 34.52 -49.35 -17.97
C GLN A 202 33.89 -48.17 -18.73
N ARG A 203 34.61 -47.62 -19.71
CA ARG A 203 34.12 -46.53 -20.55
C ARG A 203 32.93 -46.96 -21.42
N GLN A 204 32.97 -48.17 -21.98
CA GLN A 204 31.84 -48.73 -22.74
C GLN A 204 30.61 -48.93 -21.85
N THR A 205 30.78 -49.46 -20.64
CA THR A 205 29.69 -49.60 -19.67
C THR A 205 29.04 -48.27 -19.34
N LEU A 206 29.84 -47.22 -19.06
CA LEU A 206 29.33 -45.88 -18.82
C LEU A 206 28.51 -45.36 -20.01
N GLU A 207 29.04 -45.46 -21.23
CA GLU A 207 28.34 -44.98 -22.42
C GLU A 207 27.01 -45.71 -22.65
N ASN A 208 26.96 -47.02 -22.41
CA ASN A 208 25.72 -47.79 -22.50
C ASN A 208 24.70 -47.32 -21.45
N GLN A 209 25.11 -47.13 -20.19
CA GLN A 209 24.23 -46.60 -19.14
C GLN A 209 23.68 -45.21 -19.50
N LEU A 210 24.53 -44.32 -20.03
CA LEU A 210 24.10 -42.97 -20.45
C LEU A 210 23.11 -43.03 -21.63
N ARG A 211 23.30 -43.96 -22.58
CA ARG A 211 22.36 -44.18 -23.69
C ARG A 211 21.03 -44.74 -23.21
N ASP A 212 21.06 -45.70 -22.29
CA ASP A 212 19.86 -46.30 -21.71
C ASP A 212 19.05 -45.25 -20.93
N ASN A 213 19.72 -44.41 -20.13
CA ASN A 213 19.10 -43.29 -19.43
C ASN A 213 18.49 -42.28 -20.41
N ALA A 214 19.19 -41.94 -21.50
CA ALA A 214 18.68 -41.04 -22.52
C ALA A 214 17.45 -41.62 -23.25
N ALA A 215 17.48 -42.91 -23.58
CA ALA A 215 16.35 -43.60 -24.21
C ALA A 215 15.13 -43.66 -23.28
N ALA A 216 15.34 -43.99 -22.00
CA ALA A 216 14.29 -43.98 -20.99
C ALA A 216 13.68 -42.57 -20.82
N TRP A 217 14.52 -41.54 -20.77
CA TRP A 217 14.06 -40.15 -20.72
C TRP A 217 13.24 -39.76 -21.95
N LEU A 218 13.67 -40.11 -23.17
CA LEU A 218 12.94 -39.75 -24.39
C LEU A 218 11.49 -40.23 -24.35
N LEU A 219 11.24 -41.45 -23.83
CA LEU A 219 9.90 -42.00 -23.66
C LEU A 219 9.01 -41.17 -22.72
N ILE A 220 9.59 -40.66 -21.63
CA ILE A 220 8.88 -39.84 -20.63
C ILE A 220 8.68 -38.40 -21.16
N SER A 221 9.70 -37.85 -21.81
CA SER A 221 9.74 -36.47 -22.29
C SER A 221 8.68 -36.16 -23.34
N ALA A 222 8.31 -37.14 -24.16
CA ALA A 222 7.29 -36.99 -25.19
C ALA A 222 5.93 -36.55 -24.63
N GLN A 223 5.64 -36.90 -23.37
CA GLN A 223 4.40 -36.54 -22.69
C GLN A 223 4.56 -35.27 -21.85
N ASN A 224 5.77 -34.99 -21.34
CA ASN A 224 6.02 -33.91 -20.38
C ASN A 224 7.35 -33.16 -20.66
N PRO A 225 7.50 -32.51 -21.84
CA PRO A 225 8.81 -32.01 -22.29
C PRO A 225 9.34 -30.82 -21.47
N GLN A 226 8.47 -30.13 -20.73
CA GLN A 226 8.81 -28.92 -19.96
C GLN A 226 8.88 -29.16 -18.45
N ASN A 227 8.72 -30.40 -18.01
CA ASN A 227 8.73 -30.76 -16.60
C ASN A 227 10.17 -30.89 -16.08
N THR A 228 10.62 -29.85 -15.40
CA THR A 228 11.98 -29.71 -14.87
C THR A 228 12.29 -30.78 -13.84
N THR A 229 11.34 -31.09 -12.96
CA THR A 229 11.48 -32.14 -11.93
C THR A 229 11.65 -33.53 -12.55
N LEU A 230 10.85 -33.86 -13.57
CA LEU A 230 10.97 -35.14 -14.27
C LEU A 230 12.30 -35.25 -15.03
N ILE A 231 12.74 -34.17 -15.71
CA ILE A 231 14.06 -34.14 -16.35
C ILE A 231 15.16 -34.43 -15.33
N TYR A 232 15.12 -33.74 -14.18
CA TYR A 232 16.13 -33.87 -13.15
C TYR A 232 16.19 -35.30 -12.57
N ASN A 233 15.04 -35.88 -12.27
CA ASN A 233 14.96 -37.20 -11.64
C ASN A 233 15.25 -38.36 -12.60
N ASN A 234 14.91 -38.23 -13.88
CA ASN A 234 14.98 -39.35 -14.83
C ASN A 234 16.16 -39.26 -15.81
N LEU A 235 16.81 -38.11 -15.93
CA LEU A 235 17.99 -37.95 -16.79
C LEU A 235 19.22 -37.52 -15.98
N ILE A 236 19.11 -36.44 -15.20
CA ILE A 236 20.28 -35.85 -14.52
C ILE A 236 20.76 -36.73 -13.37
N THR A 237 19.86 -37.18 -12.50
CA THR A 237 20.21 -38.01 -11.34
C THR A 237 20.78 -39.39 -11.74
N PRO A 238 20.18 -40.12 -12.70
CA PRO A 238 20.75 -41.38 -13.18
C PRO A 238 22.11 -41.21 -13.86
N ASN A 239 22.29 -40.16 -14.67
CA ASN A 239 23.59 -39.87 -15.29
C ASN A 239 24.66 -39.50 -14.26
N THR A 240 24.29 -38.73 -13.24
CA THR A 240 25.19 -38.44 -12.09
C THR A 240 25.65 -39.75 -11.42
N THR A 241 24.72 -40.68 -11.23
CA THR A 241 25.01 -41.98 -10.59
C THR A 241 25.95 -42.82 -11.45
N ALA A 242 25.68 -42.93 -12.75
CA ALA A 242 26.53 -43.65 -13.70
C ALA A 242 27.96 -43.09 -13.74
N LEU A 243 28.10 -41.76 -13.78
CA LEU A 243 29.42 -41.11 -13.78
C LEU A 243 30.17 -41.31 -12.46
N ASN A 244 29.48 -41.23 -11.32
CA ASN A 244 30.10 -41.52 -10.02
C ASN A 244 30.60 -42.97 -9.93
N GLN A 245 29.83 -43.93 -10.44
CA GLN A 245 30.26 -45.35 -10.51
C GLN A 245 31.50 -45.51 -11.41
N TYR A 246 31.54 -44.80 -12.55
CA TYR A 246 32.71 -44.78 -13.41
C TYR A 246 33.94 -44.22 -12.68
N PHE A 247 33.82 -43.07 -12.00
CA PHE A 247 34.95 -42.47 -11.28
C PHE A 247 35.49 -43.32 -10.13
N GLN A 248 34.66 -44.17 -9.52
CA GLN A 248 35.11 -45.14 -8.52
C GLN A 248 35.96 -46.27 -9.11
N THR A 249 35.80 -46.57 -10.40
CA THR A 249 36.43 -47.72 -11.06
C THR A 249 37.54 -47.33 -12.05
N ALA A 250 37.58 -46.06 -12.49
CA ALA A 250 38.57 -45.52 -13.42
C ALA A 250 38.87 -44.04 -13.09
N PRO A 251 39.82 -43.75 -12.17
CA PRO A 251 40.03 -42.39 -11.70
C PRO A 251 40.62 -41.42 -12.75
N SER A 252 39.81 -40.41 -13.08
CA SER A 252 40.16 -38.99 -13.32
C SER A 252 40.90 -38.51 -14.58
N GLN A 253 41.46 -39.36 -15.44
CA GLN A 253 42.17 -38.85 -16.64
C GLN A 253 41.28 -38.62 -17.88
N ASP A 254 40.01 -39.03 -17.82
CA ASP A 254 39.10 -38.89 -18.95
C ASP A 254 38.46 -37.50 -18.95
N THR A 255 39.08 -36.57 -19.68
CA THR A 255 38.66 -35.17 -19.75
C THR A 255 37.22 -35.01 -20.23
N GLN A 256 36.74 -35.87 -21.12
CA GLN A 256 35.36 -35.80 -21.61
C GLN A 256 34.34 -36.24 -20.54
N VAL A 257 34.65 -37.26 -19.73
CA VAL A 257 33.79 -37.64 -18.59
C VAL A 257 33.79 -36.53 -17.56
N ASN A 258 34.94 -35.91 -17.29
CA ASN A 258 35.05 -34.77 -16.38
C ASN A 258 34.19 -33.59 -16.86
N ASP A 259 34.24 -33.24 -18.15
CA ASP A 259 33.43 -32.18 -18.75
C ASP A 259 31.93 -32.50 -18.68
N LEU A 260 31.56 -33.77 -18.85
CA LEU A 260 30.17 -34.20 -18.71
C LEU A 260 29.67 -34.08 -17.26
N MET A 261 30.48 -34.51 -16.29
CA MET A 261 30.17 -34.39 -14.86
C MET A 261 30.05 -32.92 -14.44
N ALA A 262 30.93 -32.04 -14.94
CA ALA A 262 30.85 -30.62 -14.69
C ALA A 262 29.54 -30.02 -15.21
N ALA A 263 29.14 -30.35 -16.45
CA ALA A 263 27.87 -29.88 -17.02
C ALA A 263 26.64 -30.35 -16.21
N ILE A 264 26.63 -31.61 -15.79
CA ILE A 264 25.58 -32.18 -14.93
C ILE A 264 25.53 -31.47 -13.57
N SER A 265 26.69 -31.20 -12.96
CA SER A 265 26.78 -30.52 -11.68
C SER A 265 26.18 -29.10 -11.75
N VAL A 266 26.44 -28.36 -12.83
CA VAL A 266 25.83 -27.04 -13.07
C VAL A 266 24.30 -27.15 -13.15
N ILE A 267 23.78 -28.11 -13.90
CA ILE A 267 22.33 -28.35 -14.00
C ILE A 267 21.72 -28.63 -12.61
N SER A 268 22.38 -29.46 -11.81
CA SER A 268 21.92 -29.78 -10.45
C SER A 268 21.91 -28.57 -9.53
N VAL A 269 22.90 -27.69 -9.63
CA VAL A 269 22.91 -26.43 -8.88
C VAL A 269 21.75 -25.53 -9.30
N ILE A 270 21.50 -25.38 -10.60
CA ILE A 270 20.39 -24.56 -11.11
C ILE A 270 19.04 -25.12 -10.64
N TYR A 271 18.85 -26.44 -10.69
CA TYR A 271 17.64 -27.10 -10.19
C TYR A 271 17.37 -26.78 -8.71
N MET A 272 18.41 -26.90 -7.88
CA MET A 272 18.29 -26.61 -6.45
C MET A 272 18.01 -25.12 -6.20
N GLN A 273 18.68 -24.22 -6.92
CA GLN A 273 18.42 -22.78 -6.85
C GLN A 273 16.98 -22.43 -7.25
N TRP A 274 16.47 -23.04 -8.31
CA TRP A 274 15.07 -22.88 -8.74
C TRP A 274 14.09 -23.28 -7.64
N ARG A 275 14.26 -24.49 -7.08
CA ARG A 275 13.38 -25.04 -6.04
C ARG A 275 13.36 -24.15 -4.79
N THR A 276 14.54 -23.84 -4.25
CA THR A 276 14.67 -22.95 -3.09
C THR A 276 14.12 -21.56 -3.37
N SER A 277 14.30 -21.05 -4.59
CA SER A 277 13.74 -19.75 -4.97
C SER A 277 12.21 -19.79 -5.00
N HIS A 278 11.60 -20.83 -5.57
CA HIS A 278 10.14 -20.97 -5.63
C HIS A 278 9.52 -21.11 -4.24
N GLU A 279 10.11 -21.96 -3.38
CA GLU A 279 9.71 -22.12 -1.98
C GLU A 279 9.83 -20.80 -1.19
N GLY A 280 10.93 -20.07 -1.40
CA GLY A 280 11.16 -18.76 -0.77
C GLY A 280 10.12 -17.73 -1.19
N TYR A 281 9.86 -17.58 -2.48
CA TYR A 281 8.83 -16.65 -2.97
C TYR A 281 7.42 -17.08 -2.60
N ALA A 282 7.10 -18.37 -2.59
CA ALA A 282 5.82 -18.87 -2.11
C ALA A 282 5.54 -18.41 -0.67
N THR A 283 6.53 -18.57 0.20
CA THR A 283 6.44 -18.08 1.59
C THR A 283 6.19 -16.57 1.65
N VAL A 284 6.91 -15.79 0.83
CA VAL A 284 6.73 -14.32 0.76
C VAL A 284 5.31 -13.94 0.33
N PHE A 285 4.77 -14.54 -0.74
CA PHE A 285 3.42 -14.24 -1.22
C PHE A 285 2.34 -14.69 -0.24
N ASN A 286 2.51 -15.84 0.42
CA ASN A 286 1.59 -16.25 1.47
C ASN A 286 1.59 -15.27 2.66
N ASN A 287 2.77 -14.74 3.02
CA ASN A 287 2.88 -13.70 4.04
C ASN A 287 2.19 -12.39 3.62
N TYR A 288 2.26 -12.00 2.34
CA TYR A 288 1.51 -10.86 1.83
C TYR A 288 -0.01 -11.06 1.93
N ALA A 289 -0.50 -12.27 1.64
CA ALA A 289 -1.91 -12.59 1.82
C ALA A 289 -2.37 -12.40 3.28
N GLY A 290 -1.56 -12.86 4.25
CA GLY A 290 -1.81 -12.64 5.67
C GLY A 290 -1.80 -11.16 6.06
N LYS A 291 -0.76 -10.43 5.65
CA LYS A 291 -0.63 -8.99 5.90
C LYS A 291 -1.81 -8.19 5.36
N LEU A 292 -2.23 -8.45 4.12
CA LEU A 292 -3.40 -7.78 3.51
C LEU A 292 -4.65 -7.94 4.39
N ARG A 293 -4.97 -9.17 4.80
CA ARG A 293 -6.14 -9.47 5.64
C ARG A 293 -6.03 -8.82 7.03
N ASP A 294 -4.88 -8.91 7.67
CA ASP A 294 -4.69 -8.38 9.02
C ASP A 294 -4.72 -6.86 9.05
N THR A 295 -4.10 -6.20 8.06
CA THR A 295 -4.14 -4.74 7.90
C THR A 295 -5.58 -4.27 7.67
N TYR A 296 -6.34 -4.95 6.81
CA TYR A 296 -7.75 -4.61 6.61
C TYR A 296 -8.59 -4.80 7.88
N LYS A 297 -8.41 -5.90 8.63
CA LYS A 297 -9.12 -6.11 9.90
C LYS A 297 -8.87 -4.99 10.91
N ARG A 298 -7.61 -4.55 11.04
CA ARG A 298 -7.25 -3.42 11.93
C ARG A 298 -7.84 -2.10 11.44
N LEU A 299 -7.82 -1.87 10.13
CA LEU A 299 -8.44 -0.70 9.51
C LEU A 299 -9.95 -0.65 9.77
N GLN A 300 -10.64 -1.78 9.58
CA GLN A 300 -12.08 -1.91 9.83
C GLN A 300 -12.40 -1.68 11.32
N ALA A 301 -11.65 -2.29 12.24
CA ALA A 301 -11.86 -2.11 13.67
C ALA A 301 -11.72 -0.64 14.11
N ALA A 302 -10.77 0.10 13.54
CA ALA A 302 -10.63 1.53 13.80
C ALA A 302 -11.83 2.34 13.30
N VAL A 303 -12.36 2.00 12.12
CA VAL A 303 -13.59 2.61 11.59
C VAL A 303 -14.80 2.29 12.48
N ASP A 304 -14.96 1.04 12.90
CA ASP A 304 -16.07 0.59 13.75
C ASP A 304 -16.08 1.31 15.10
N HIS A 305 -14.89 1.55 15.69
CA HIS A 305 -14.75 2.37 16.90
C HIS A 305 -15.30 3.78 16.69
N PHE A 306 -14.88 4.46 15.61
CA PHE A 306 -15.34 5.82 15.33
C PHE A 306 -16.84 5.88 14.98
N GLN A 307 -17.40 4.85 14.35
CA GLN A 307 -18.83 4.77 14.08
C GLN A 307 -19.67 4.58 15.35
N THR A 308 -19.22 3.73 16.26
CA THR A 308 -20.01 3.28 17.42
C THR A 308 -19.84 4.21 18.62
N ASN A 309 -18.61 4.68 18.85
CA ASN A 309 -18.24 5.36 20.10
C ASN A 309 -18.03 6.87 19.94
N THR A 310 -18.09 7.40 18.71
CA THR A 310 -17.83 8.82 18.46
C THR A 310 -18.96 9.51 17.67
N ALA A 311 -19.69 10.39 18.35
CA ALA A 311 -20.57 11.38 17.74
C ALA A 311 -19.79 12.66 17.42
N ILE A 312 -20.42 13.63 16.75
CA ILE A 312 -19.82 14.95 16.54
C ILE A 312 -20.21 15.86 17.70
N LYS A 313 -19.22 16.52 18.31
CA LYS A 313 -19.47 17.45 19.44
C LYS A 313 -20.49 18.55 19.06
N PRO A 314 -21.43 18.91 19.96
CA PRO A 314 -22.37 20.00 19.74
C PRO A 314 -21.65 21.35 19.55
N ILE A 315 -22.37 22.38 19.08
CA ILE A 315 -21.79 23.73 18.86
C ILE A 315 -21.44 24.41 20.20
N CYS A 316 -22.09 23.97 21.28
CA CYS A 316 -21.93 24.50 22.62
C CYS A 316 -21.39 23.40 23.52
N ASP A 317 -20.07 23.29 23.57
CA ASP A 317 -19.28 22.77 24.70
C ASP A 317 -18.10 23.74 24.89
#